data_AF-A0A0G0FR82-F1
#
_entry.id   AF-A0A0G0FR82-F1
#
_cell.length_a   1.000
_cell.length_b   1.000
_cell.length_c   1.000
_cell.angle_alpha   90.00
_cell.angle_beta   90.00
_cell.angle_gamma   90.00
#
_symmetry.space_group_name_H-M   'P 1'
#
loop_
_entity.id
_entity.type
_entity.pdbx_description
1 polymer ?
#
loop_
_entity_poly.entity_id
_entity_poly.type
_entity_poly.pdbx_seq_one_letter_code
_entity_poly.pdbx_strand_id
1 'polypeptide(L)' 'MPKKQNVTNRQFQQFLIYVGCSFKRSKGDHFVYVRPDLLRPVIVPKDNPIPQLL' A
#
# COMPACT_ATOMS: atom_id res chain seq x y z
N MET A 1 -7.93 -20.76 14.53
CA MET A 1 -7.00 -19.76 13.94
C MET A 1 -7.82 -18.63 13.34
N PRO A 2 -7.48 -17.35 13.57
CA PRO A 2 -8.14 -16.25 12.88
C PRO A 2 -7.93 -16.40 11.36
N LYS A 3 -8.98 -16.22 10.56
CA LYS A 3 -8.83 -16.19 9.09
C LYS A 3 -8.06 -14.92 8.72
N LYS A 4 -6.97 -15.05 7.97
CA LYS A 4 -6.26 -13.89 7.43
C LYS A 4 -7.21 -13.14 6.49
N GLN A 5 -7.43 -11.85 6.73
CA GLN A 5 -8.33 -11.04 5.91
C GLN A 5 -7.62 -10.61 4.62
N ASN A 6 -8.27 -10.85 3.48
CA ASN A 6 -7.79 -10.40 2.19
C ASN A 6 -7.96 -8.88 2.08
N VAL A 7 -6.88 -8.13 2.30
CA VAL A 7 -6.87 -6.68 2.10
C VAL A 7 -6.73 -6.41 0.62
N THR A 8 -7.72 -5.74 0.03
CA THR A 8 -7.63 -5.31 -1.36
C THR A 8 -6.63 -4.18 -1.52
N ASN A 9 -6.03 -4.08 -2.70
CA ASN A 9 -5.13 -2.99 -3.02
C ASN A 9 -5.81 -1.61 -2.80
N ARG A 10 -7.07 -1.47 -3.22
CA ARG A 10 -7.87 -0.24 -3.04
C ARG A 10 -8.03 0.15 -1.57
N GLN A 11 -8.36 -0.80 -0.70
CA GLN A 11 -8.51 -0.53 0.75
C GLN A 11 -7.20 -0.04 1.34
N PHE A 12 -6.07 -0.64 0.96
CA PHE A 12 -4.77 -0.24 1.47
C PHE A 12 -4.34 1.14 0.94
N GLN A 13 -4.62 1.46 -0.33
CA GLN A 13 -4.40 2.81 -0.86
C GLN A 13 -5.21 3.86 -0.10
N GLN A 14 -6.49 3.58 0.19
CA GLN A 14 -7.33 4.47 0.98
C GLN A 14 -6.78 4.67 2.39
N PHE A 15 -6.29 3.61 3.02
CA PHE A 15 -5.59 3.69 4.31
C PHE A 15 -4.35 4.58 4.23
N LEU A 16 -3.51 4.42 3.20
CA LEU A 16 -2.31 5.24 3.03
C LEU A 16 -2.65 6.73 2.88
N ILE A 17 -3.67 7.06 2.10
CA ILE A 17 -4.16 8.44 1.97
C ILE A 17 -4.67 8.95 3.32
N TYR A 18 -5.45 8.14 4.04
CA TYR A 18 -5.99 8.50 5.36
C TYR A 18 -4.89 8.81 6.39
N VAL A 19 -3.78 8.06 6.40
CA VAL A 19 -2.64 8.31 7.31
C VAL A 19 -1.70 9.42 6.82
N GLY A 20 -2.09 10.16 5.78
CA GLY A 20 -1.39 11.34 5.28
C GLY A 20 -0.33 11.07 4.21
N CYS A 21 -0.26 9.85 3.65
CA CYS A 21 0.63 9.59 2.52
C CYS A 21 0.02 10.12 1.22
N SER A 22 0.86 10.71 0.37
CA SER A 22 0.49 11.16 -0.97
C SER A 22 0.97 10.17 -2.02
N PHE A 23 0.13 9.90 -3.03
CA PHE A 23 0.53 9.13 -4.20
C PHE A 23 1.62 9.91 -4.96
N LYS A 24 2.78 9.28 -5.18
CA LYS A 24 3.89 9.89 -5.91
C LYS A 24 3.94 9.44 -7.36
N ARG A 25 3.86 8.13 -7.60
CA ARG A 25 3.91 7.53 -8.95
C ARG A 25 3.54 6.05 -8.93
N SER A 26 3.25 5.53 -10.11
CA SER A 26 3.24 4.10 -10.41
C SER A 26 4.52 3.75 -11.19
N LYS A 27 5.22 2.68 -10.81
CA LYS A 27 6.38 2.17 -11.56
C LYS A 27 6.29 0.64 -11.65
N GLY A 28 6.20 0.11 -12.87
CA GLY A 28 5.96 -1.32 -13.11
C GLY A 28 4.71 -1.79 -12.36
N ASP A 29 4.88 -2.86 -11.58
CA ASP A 29 3.78 -3.51 -10.85
C ASP A 29 3.58 -2.96 -9.44
N HIS A 30 4.04 -1.72 -9.18
CA HIS A 30 3.95 -1.12 -7.85
C HIS A 30 3.46 0.33 -7.88
N PHE A 31 2.74 0.70 -6.83
CA PHE A 31 2.45 2.09 -6.46
C PHE A 31 3.47 2.58 -5.43
N VAL A 32 3.85 3.85 -5.55
CA VAL A 32 4.80 4.52 -4.67
C VAL A 32 4.07 5.66 -3.96
N TYR A 33 4.03 5.59 -2.64
CA TYR A 33 3.49 6.62 -1.76
C TYR A 33 4.60 7.26 -0.94
N VAL A 34 4.46 8.54 -0.61
CA VAL A 34 5.41 9.30 0.21
C VAL A 34 4.69 10.09 1.29
N ARG A 35 5.37 10.35 2.39
CA ARG A 35 4.93 11.27 3.43
C ARG A 35 6.15 12.09 3.90
N PRO A 36 6.03 13.39 4.20
CA PRO A 36 7.18 14.24 4.50
C PRO A 36 8.06 13.77 5.68
N ASP A 37 7.45 13.09 6.65
CA ASP A 37 8.09 12.53 7.85
C ASP A 37 8.61 11.09 7.66
N LEU A 38 8.39 10.47 6.49
CA LEU A 38 8.89 9.13 6.18
C LEU A 38 10.22 9.22 5.42
N LEU A 39 11.28 8.64 6.02
CA LEU A 39 12.60 8.55 5.39
C LEU A 39 12.59 7.76 4.07
N ARG A 40 11.63 6.84 3.89
CA ARG A 40 11.52 5.98 2.71
C ARG A 40 10.10 5.98 2.15
N PRO A 41 9.92 5.86 0.82
CA PRO A 41 8.60 5.70 0.23
C PRO A 41 7.97 4.36 0.66
N VAL A 42 6.65 4.34 0.75
CA VAL A 42 5.87 3.11 0.89
C VAL A 42 5.62 2.53 -0.50
N ILE A 43 6.10 1.32 -0.74
CA ILE A 43 5.94 0.60 -2.00
C ILE A 43 4.83 -0.43 -1.83
N VAL A 44 3.80 -0.35 -2.66
CA VAL A 44 2.63 -1.25 -2.61
C VAL A 44 2.52 -2.00 -3.93
N PRO A 45 2.52 -3.35 -3.95
CA PRO A 45 2.31 -4.11 -5.18
C PRO A 45 0.89 -3.89 -5.71
N LYS A 46 0.71 -3.95 -7.03
CA LYS A 46 -0.60 -3.85 -7.69
C LYS A 46 -1.47 -5.09 -7.53
N ASP A 47 -0.88 -6.18 -7.03
CA ASP A 47 -1.58 -7.40 -6.69
C ASP A 47 -2.83 -7.14 -5.85
N ASN A 48 -3.89 -7.87 -6.16
CA ASN A 48 -5.17 -7.76 -5.48
C ASN A 48 -5.76 -9.16 -5.28
N PRO A 49 -5.91 -9.64 -4.03
CA PRO A 49 -5.55 -8.97 -2.77
C PRO A 49 -4.03 -8.80 -2.60
N ILE A 50 -3.62 -7.86 -1.75
CA ILE A 50 -2.20 -7.64 -1.46
C ILE A 50 -1.60 -8.94 -0.88
N PRO A 51 -0.43 -9.39 -1.36
CA PRO A 51 0.24 -10.57 -0.84
C PRO A 51 0.51 -10.39 0.65
N GLN A 52 0.02 -11.31 1.46
CA GLN A 52 0.37 -11.38 2.87
C GLN A 52 1.73 -12.07 2.94
N LEU A 53 2.74 -11.39 3.45
CA LEU A 53 4.02 -12.03 3.76
C LEU A 53 3.74 -13.15 4.78
N LEU A 54 4.15 -14.38 4.41
CA LEU A 54 3.94 -15.58 5.19
C LEU A 54 4.75 -15.57 6.48
#